data_AF-A0A831RWS0-F1
#
_entry.id   AF-A0A831RWS0-F1
#
_cell.length_a   1.000
_cell.length_b   1.000
_cell.length_c   1.000
_cell.angle_alpha   90.00
_cell.angle_beta   90.00
_cell.angle_gamma   90.00
#
_symmetry.space_group_name_H-M   'P 1'
#
loop_
_entity.id
_entity.type
_entity.pdbx_description
1 polymer ?
#
loop_
_entity_poly.entity_id
_entity_poly.type
_entity_poly.pdbx_seq_one_letter_code
_entity_poly.pdbx_strand_id
1 'polypeptide(L)'
;MKIIEDILADAQTLRDELALQIKLGTAEAKDEFEKLEPHLNKLKQKTSEIAEAAGDTAKELAIAAELGIKADSADDVKTALKLAAEELKEGFEKIRKTL
;
A
#
# COMPACT_ATOMS: atom_id res chain seq x y z
N MET A 1 11.72 -3.20 8.51
CA MET A 1 10.38 -2.70 8.14
C MET A 1 10.35 -1.22 7.80
N LYS A 2 11.09 -0.37 8.54
CA LYS A 2 11.09 1.09 8.39
C LYS A 2 10.92 1.66 6.97
N ILE A 3 11.66 1.14 5.97
CA ILE A 3 11.52 1.60 4.57
C ILE A 3 10.10 1.45 4.03
N ILE A 4 9.43 0.32 4.28
CA ILE A 4 8.07 0.05 3.81
C ILE A 4 7.08 0.97 4.53
N GLU A 5 7.28 1.17 5.83
CA GLU A 5 6.45 2.08 6.64
C GLU A 5 6.57 3.53 6.16
N ASP A 6 7.78 3.98 5.82
CA ASP A 6 8.03 5.32 5.28
C ASP A 6 7.30 5.51 3.93
N ILE A 7 7.37 4.52 3.02
CA ILE A 7 6.67 4.57 1.72
C ILE A 7 5.14 4.59 1.92
N LEU A 8 4.61 3.78 2.85
CA LEU A 8 3.19 3.77 3.17
C LEU A 8 2.73 5.08 3.81
N ALA A 9 3.58 5.72 4.62
CA ALA A 9 3.30 7.03 5.21
C ALA A 9 3.26 8.14 4.15
N ASP A 10 4.18 8.11 3.18
CA ASP A 10 4.14 9.00 2.02
C ASP A 10 2.87 8.79 1.19
N ALA A 11 2.53 7.53 0.89
CA ALA A 11 1.32 7.18 0.13
C ALA A 11 0.05 7.61 0.87
N GLN A 12 0.01 7.46 2.20
CA GLN A 12 -1.08 7.96 3.04
C GLN A 12 -1.21 9.48 2.97
N THR A 13 -0.09 10.20 3.06
CA THR A 13 -0.09 11.67 2.97
C THR A 13 -0.63 12.12 1.60
N LEU A 14 -0.16 11.49 0.51
CA LEU A 14 -0.67 11.74 -0.83
C LEU A 14 -2.17 11.43 -0.94
N ARG A 15 -2.62 10.30 -0.38
CA ARG A 15 -4.04 9.93 -0.35
C ARG A 15 -4.87 10.99 0.36
N ASP A 16 -4.41 11.50 1.50
CA ASP A 16 -5.14 12.49 2.28
C ASP A 16 -5.18 13.86 1.57
N GLU A 17 -4.10 14.28 0.91
CA GLU A 17 -4.08 15.45 0.03
C GLU A 17 -5.07 15.29 -1.14
N LEU A 18 -5.03 14.15 -1.81
CA LEU A 18 -5.91 13.84 -2.94
C LEU A 18 -7.37 13.79 -2.51
N ALA A 19 -7.70 13.24 -1.34
CA ALA A 19 -9.06 13.22 -0.83
C ALA A 19 -9.67 14.62 -0.69
N LEU A 20 -8.84 15.65 -0.47
CA LEU A 20 -9.26 17.05 -0.46
C LEU A 20 -9.47 17.58 -1.88
N GLN A 21 -8.54 17.28 -2.80
CA GLN A 21 -8.54 17.80 -4.17
C GLN A 21 -9.59 17.13 -5.07
N ILE A 22 -9.82 15.83 -4.89
CA ILE A 22 -10.74 15.00 -5.70
C ILE A 22 -12.18 15.50 -5.70
N LYS A 23 -12.56 16.28 -4.68
CA LYS A 23 -13.89 16.93 -4.58
C LYS A 23 -14.16 17.88 -5.74
N LEU A 24 -13.11 18.41 -6.37
CA LEU A 24 -13.15 19.28 -7.54
C LEU A 24 -12.52 18.61 -8.78
N GLY A 25 -12.12 17.34 -8.66
CA GLY A 25 -11.43 16.57 -9.70
C GLY A 25 -12.36 16.01 -10.76
N THR A 26 -11.78 15.41 -11.81
CA THR A 26 -12.55 14.72 -12.85
C THR A 26 -13.16 13.42 -12.33
N ALA A 27 -14.17 12.91 -13.04
CA ALA A 27 -14.78 11.63 -12.70
C ALA A 27 -13.76 10.48 -12.80
N GLU A 28 -12.85 10.51 -13.78
CA GLU A 28 -11.82 9.49 -13.94
C GLU A 28 -10.84 9.49 -12.77
N ALA A 29 -10.35 10.66 -12.35
CA ALA A 29 -9.45 10.77 -11.22
C ALA A 29 -10.11 10.24 -9.94
N LYS A 30 -11.40 10.55 -9.75
CA LYS A 30 -12.18 10.06 -8.60
C LYS A 30 -12.34 8.55 -8.61
N ASP A 31 -12.68 7.97 -9.75
CA ASP A 31 -12.82 6.51 -9.91
C ASP A 31 -11.49 5.79 -9.66
N GLU A 32 -10.36 6.34 -10.10
CA GLU A 32 -9.04 5.79 -9.82
C GLU A 32 -8.67 5.90 -8.33
N PHE A 33 -8.97 7.04 -7.71
CA PHE A 33 -8.74 7.26 -6.29
C PHE A 33 -9.51 6.27 -5.40
N GLU A 34 -10.81 6.08 -5.68
CA GLU A 34 -11.67 5.16 -4.94
C GLU A 34 -11.24 3.70 -5.10
N LYS A 35 -10.57 3.34 -6.21
CA LYS A 35 -9.97 2.01 -6.39
C LYS A 35 -8.71 1.82 -5.57
N LEU A 36 -7.84 2.82 -5.45
CA LEU A 36 -6.55 2.70 -4.76
C LEU A 36 -6.66 2.79 -3.24
N GLU A 37 -7.61 3.56 -2.70
CA GLU A 37 -7.74 3.77 -1.26
C GLU A 37 -7.92 2.46 -0.45
N PRO A 38 -8.79 1.51 -0.84
CA PRO A 38 -8.92 0.23 -0.14
C PRO A 38 -7.63 -0.60 -0.14
N HIS A 39 -6.86 -0.54 -1.24
CA HIS A 39 -5.61 -1.27 -1.37
C HIS A 39 -4.53 -0.71 -0.44
N LEU A 40 -4.44 0.61 -0.30
CA LEU A 40 -3.54 1.24 0.67
C LEU A 40 -3.88 0.84 2.11
N ASN A 41 -5.16 0.89 2.48
CA ASN A 41 -5.61 0.50 3.82
C ASN A 41 -5.31 -0.98 4.11
N LYS A 42 -5.61 -1.86 3.16
CA LYS A 42 -5.33 -3.31 3.28
C LYS A 42 -3.83 -3.57 3.42
N LEU A 43 -3.00 -2.94 2.59
CA LEU A 43 -1.55 -3.14 2.62
C LEU A 43 -0.94 -2.62 3.93
N LYS A 44 -1.39 -1.47 4.42
CA LYS A 44 -0.96 -0.90 5.70
C LYS A 44 -1.30 -1.81 6.88
N GLN A 45 -2.54 -2.30 6.95
CA GLN A 45 -2.97 -3.24 7.98
C GLN A 45 -2.09 -4.50 7.97
N LYS A 46 -1.94 -5.13 6.81
CA LYS A 46 -1.19 -6.39 6.68
C LYS A 46 0.31 -6.21 6.93
N THR A 47 0.88 -5.08 6.54
CA THR A 47 2.27 -4.74 6.86
C THR A 47 2.47 -4.60 8.37
N SER A 48 1.51 -4.01 9.09
CA SER A 48 1.53 -3.94 10.56
C SER A 48 1.44 -5.33 11.18
N GLU A 49 0.52 -6.18 10.72
CA GLU A 49 0.39 -7.56 11.21
C GLU A 49 1.67 -8.38 10.98
N ILE A 50 2.34 -8.22 9.84
CA ILE A 50 3.63 -8.89 9.55
C ILE A 50 4.73 -8.31 10.45
N ALA A 51 4.71 -7.01 10.75
CA ALA A 51 5.67 -6.40 11.68
C ALA A 51 5.49 -6.93 13.11
N GLU A 52 4.25 -7.15 13.54
CA GLU A 52 3.94 -7.78 14.82
C GLU A 52 4.31 -9.27 14.85
N ALA A 53 4.21 -9.96 13.71
CA ALA A 53 4.63 -11.34 13.54
C ALA A 53 6.14 -11.51 13.29
N ALA A 54 6.93 -10.43 13.36
CA ALA A 54 8.33 -10.43 13.00
C ALA A 54 9.13 -11.53 13.72
N GLY A 55 9.80 -12.37 12.93
CA GLY A 55 10.59 -13.51 13.43
C GLY A 55 9.82 -14.84 13.45
N ASP A 56 8.54 -14.84 13.10
CA ASP A 56 7.73 -16.03 12.85
C ASP A 56 7.42 -16.13 11.35
N THR A 57 8.36 -16.69 10.59
CA THR A 57 8.27 -16.82 9.13
C THR A 57 6.97 -17.50 8.69
N ALA A 58 6.45 -18.48 9.44
CA ALA A 58 5.20 -19.15 9.09
C ALA A 58 4.00 -18.21 9.14
N LYS A 59 3.93 -17.34 10.17
CA LYS A 59 2.91 -16.29 10.26
C LYS A 59 3.10 -15.22 9.19
N GLU A 60 4.33 -14.75 8.97
CA GLU A 60 4.63 -13.75 7.94
C GLU A 60 4.17 -14.22 6.55
N LEU A 61 4.46 -15.48 6.21
CA LEU A 61 4.01 -16.10 4.95
C LEU A 61 2.49 -16.27 4.88
N ALA A 62 1.84 -16.66 5.97
CA ALA A 62 0.38 -16.80 6.02
C ALA A 62 -0.32 -15.45 5.77
N ILE A 63 0.15 -14.38 6.42
CA ILE A 63 -0.41 -13.03 6.23
C ILE A 63 -0.15 -12.53 4.80
N ALA A 64 1.04 -12.79 4.25
CA ALA A 64 1.35 -12.47 2.85
C ALA A 64 0.44 -13.22 1.86
N ALA A 65 0.10 -14.47 2.13
CA ALA A 65 -0.83 -15.24 1.29
C ALA A 65 -2.23 -14.63 1.27
N GLU A 66 -2.70 -14.00 2.35
CA GLU A 66 -3.98 -13.26 2.38
C GLU A 66 -3.98 -11.97 1.52
N LEU A 67 -2.79 -11.45 1.23
CA LEU A 67 -2.58 -10.40 0.23
C LEU A 67 -2.46 -10.96 -1.20
N GLY A 68 -2.49 -12.29 -1.38
CA GLY A 68 -2.23 -12.94 -2.66
C GLY A 68 -0.75 -12.97 -3.03
N ILE A 69 0.15 -12.64 -2.09
CA ILE A 69 1.60 -12.69 -2.29
C ILE A 69 2.04 -14.14 -2.12
N LYS A 70 2.64 -14.70 -3.18
CA LYS A 70 3.35 -15.98 -3.10
C LYS A 70 4.80 -15.69 -2.78
N ALA A 71 5.22 -16.08 -1.59
CA ALA A 71 6.56 -15.90 -1.07
C ALA A 71 7.04 -17.22 -0.48
N ASP A 72 8.32 -17.54 -0.62
CA ASP A 72 8.93 -18.74 -0.04
C ASP A 72 9.77 -18.38 1.21
N SER A 73 9.97 -17.09 1.47
CA SER A 73 10.74 -16.57 2.59
C SER A 73 10.21 -15.23 3.12
N ALA A 74 10.60 -14.89 4.35
CA ALA A 74 10.34 -13.59 4.95
C ALA A 74 10.88 -12.41 4.11
N ASP A 75 12.00 -12.62 3.41
CA ASP A 75 12.59 -11.57 2.57
C ASP A 75 11.83 -11.39 1.26
N ASP A 76 11.24 -12.45 0.71
CA ASP A 76 10.32 -12.35 -0.43
C ASP A 76 9.06 -11.57 -0.05
N VAL A 77 8.52 -11.82 1.15
CA VAL A 77 7.39 -11.05 1.70
C VAL A 77 7.74 -9.57 1.78
N LYS A 78 8.88 -9.22 2.39
CA LYS A 78 9.31 -7.81 2.49
C LYS A 78 9.48 -7.16 1.12
N THR A 79 10.03 -7.89 0.15
CA THR A 79 10.24 -7.39 -1.20
C THR A 79 8.90 -7.13 -1.91
N ALA A 80 7.97 -8.07 -1.82
CA ALA A 80 6.63 -7.92 -2.40
C ALA A 80 5.84 -6.77 -1.75
N LEU A 81 5.88 -6.65 -0.42
CA LEU A 81 5.25 -5.55 0.29
C LEU A 81 5.83 -4.19 -0.11
N LYS A 82 7.16 -4.12 -0.26
CA LYS A 82 7.84 -2.90 -0.71
C LYS A 82 7.38 -2.50 -2.10
N LEU A 83 7.38 -3.43 -3.06
CA LEU A 83 6.93 -3.16 -4.43
C LEU A 83 5.47 -2.71 -4.46
N ALA A 84 4.59 -3.38 -3.73
CA ALA A 84 3.18 -2.99 -3.64
C ALA A 84 2.99 -1.58 -3.05
N ALA A 85 3.81 -1.21 -2.05
CA ALA A 85 3.79 0.13 -1.46
C ALA A 85 4.29 1.19 -2.46
N GLU A 86 5.34 0.91 -3.22
CA GLU A 86 5.86 1.79 -4.28
C GLU A 86 4.82 1.98 -5.39
N GLU A 87 4.19 0.91 -5.86
CA GLU A 87 3.13 0.96 -6.88
C GLU A 87 1.91 1.77 -6.43
N LEU A 88 1.49 1.61 -5.18
CA LEU A 88 0.39 2.41 -4.61
C LEU A 88 0.75 3.89 -4.54
N LYS A 89 1.95 4.21 -4.07
CA LYS A 89 2.45 5.59 -4.03
C LYS A 89 2.45 6.20 -5.43
N GLU A 90 3.00 5.49 -6.41
CA GLU A 90 2.99 5.94 -7.80
C GLU A 90 1.57 6.12 -8.36
N GLY A 91 0.64 5.24 -8.00
CA GLY A 91 -0.78 5.35 -8.37
C GLY A 91 -1.38 6.67 -7.88
N PHE A 92 -1.19 7.01 -6.61
CA PHE A 92 -1.64 8.30 -6.08
C PHE A 92 -0.92 9.48 -6.75
N GLU A 93 0.40 9.38 -7.00
CA GLU A 93 1.12 10.45 -7.71
C GLU A 93 0.60 10.68 -9.14
N LYS A 94 0.15 9.62 -9.83
CA LYS A 94 -0.48 9.74 -11.16
C LYS A 94 -1.79 10.49 -11.07
N ILE A 95 -2.67 10.13 -10.13
CA ILE A 95 -3.93 10.84 -9.89
C ILE A 95 -3.67 12.31 -9.61
N ARG A 96 -2.67 12.62 -8.76
CA ARG A 96 -2.28 14.00 -8.45
C ARG A 96 -1.86 14.82 -9.68
N LYS A 97 -1.26 14.18 -10.69
CA LYS A 97 -0.85 14.84 -11.94
C LYS A 97 -2.02 15.04 -12.91
N THR A 98 -3.14 14.35 -12.71
CA THR A 98 -4.34 14.42 -13.55
C THR A 98 -5.44 15.32 -13.01
N LEU A 99 -5.31 15.77 -11.75
CA LEU A 99 -6.15 16.79 -11.12
C LEU A 99 -5.68 18.20 -11.50
#